data_AF-A0A3L8CKY7-F1
#
_entry.id   AF-A0A3L8CKY7-F1
#
_cell.length_a   1.000
_cell.length_b   1.000
_cell.length_c   1.000
_cell.angle_alpha   90.00
_cell.angle_beta   90.00
_cell.angle_gamma   90.00
#
_symmetry.space_group_name_H-M   'P 1'
#
loop_
_entity.id
_entity.type
_entity.pdbx_description
1 polymer ?
#
loop_
_entity_poly.entity_id
_entity_poly.type
_entity_poly.pdbx_seq_one_letter_code
_entity_poly.pdbx_strand_id
1 'polypeptide(L)' 'QTIAVGDGANDLPMLAIAGLGVAFRAKPLVKQSAKQAISTLGLDGVLYLLGFRDRDGQL' A
#
# COMPACT_ATOMS: atom_id res chain seq x y z
N GLN A 1 7.35 -10.71 8.75
CA GLN A 1 6.15 -10.23 8.05
C GLN A 1 6.60 -9.32 6.91
N THR A 2 5.91 -9.32 5.76
CA THR A 2 6.33 -8.58 4.55
C THR A 2 5.24 -7.61 4.10
N ILE A 3 5.67 -6.47 3.55
CA ILE A 3 4.81 -5.46 2.95
C ILE A 3 5.28 -5.27 1.51
N ALA A 4 4.32 -5.22 0.58
CA ALA A 4 4.56 -4.88 -0.80
C ALA A 4 3.68 -3.70 -1.20
N VAL A 5 4.25 -2.76 -1.94
CA VAL A 5 3.55 -1.57 -2.46
C VAL A 5 3.81 -1.52 -3.96
N GLY A 6 2.76 -1.31 -4.75
CA GLY A 6 2.85 -1.27 -6.22
C GLY A 6 1.66 -0.54 -6.83
N ASP A 7 1.79 -0.12 -8.09
CA ASP A 7 0.79 0.69 -8.80
C ASP A 7 0.32 0.02 -10.11
N GLY A 8 1.08 -0.97 -10.59
CA GLY A 8 0.89 -1.61 -11.88
C GLY A 8 0.45 -3.07 -11.81
N ALA A 9 0.01 -3.59 -12.95
CA ALA A 9 -0.40 -4.99 -13.07
C ALA A 9 0.78 -5.97 -12.92
N ASN A 10 1.99 -5.51 -13.24
CA ASN A 10 3.26 -6.21 -13.00
C ASN A 10 3.50 -6.51 -11.52
N ASP A 11 2.93 -5.71 -10.61
CA ASP A 11 3.11 -5.88 -9.17
C ASP A 11 2.11 -6.87 -8.56
N LEU A 12 1.08 -7.30 -9.30
CA LEU A 12 0.05 -8.21 -8.79
C LEU A 12 0.59 -9.49 -8.16
N PRO A 13 1.57 -10.20 -8.76
CA PRO A 13 2.15 -11.37 -8.12
C PRO A 13 2.83 -11.02 -6.79
N MET A 14 3.49 -9.87 -6.72
CA MET A 14 4.17 -9.40 -5.50
C MET A 14 3.16 -8.98 -4.41
N LEU A 15 2.10 -8.27 -4.78
CA LEU A 15 1.05 -7.84 -3.86
C LEU A 15 0.25 -9.02 -3.30
N ALA A 16 0.04 -10.08 -4.11
CA ALA A 16 -0.70 -11.27 -3.72
C ALA A 16 0.04 -12.12 -2.67
N ILE A 17 1.37 -12.21 -2.75
CA ILE A 17 2.18 -13.02 -1.81
C ILE A 17 2.52 -12.28 -0.51
N ALA A 18 2.43 -10.95 -0.49
CA ALA A 18 2.77 -10.16 0.69
C ALA A 18 1.76 -10.36 1.83
N GLY A 19 2.28 -10.29 3.06
CA GLY A 19 1.43 -10.24 4.26
C GLY A 19 0.45 -9.07 4.17
N LEU A 20 0.98 -7.89 3.80
CA LEU A 20 0.22 -6.69 3.45
C LEU A 20 0.60 -6.22 2.04
N GLY A 21 -0.33 -6.33 1.09
CA GLY A 21 -0.19 -5.78 -0.26
C GLY A 21 -0.99 -4.49 -0.43
N VAL A 22 -0.34 -3.39 -0.83
CA VAL A 22 -0.93 -2.07 -0.98
C VAL A 22 -0.83 -1.59 -2.43
N ALA A 23 -1.98 -1.33 -3.05
CA ALA A 23 -2.07 -0.64 -4.33
C ALA A 23 -1.91 0.88 -4.11
N PHE A 24 -0.82 1.48 -4.57
CA PHE A 24 -0.55 2.90 -4.43
C PHE A 24 -0.85 3.63 -5.75
N ARG A 25 -1.81 4.56 -5.75
CA ARG A 25 -2.26 5.33 -6.92
C ARG A 25 -2.48 4.47 -8.18
N ALA A 26 -2.88 3.23 -7.95
CA ALA A 26 -2.89 2.19 -8.97
C ALA A 26 -4.08 2.33 -9.92
N LYS A 27 -4.05 1.64 -11.06
CA LYS A 27 -5.21 1.54 -11.96
C LYS A 27 -6.34 0.70 -11.32
N PRO A 28 -7.61 0.85 -11.75
CA PRO A 28 -8.75 0.14 -11.15
C PRO A 28 -8.54 -1.38 -11.01
N LEU A 29 -7.96 -2.02 -12.03
CA LEU A 29 -7.64 -3.46 -12.01
C LEU A 29 -6.73 -3.82 -10.82
N VAL A 30 -5.67 -3.04 -10.60
CA VAL A 30 -4.71 -3.30 -9.53
C VAL A 30 -5.32 -3.04 -8.16
N LYS A 31 -6.14 -1.97 -8.04
CA LYS A 31 -6.87 -1.66 -6.80
C LYS A 31 -7.82 -2.77 -6.38
N GLN A 32 -8.52 -3.38 -7.33
CA GLN A 32 -9.47 -4.48 -7.07
C GLN A 32 -8.77 -5.77 -6.64
N SER A 33 -7.51 -5.97 -7.04
CA SER A 33 -6.74 -7.17 -6.70
C SER A 33 -5.91 -7.03 -5.41
N ALA A 34 -5.59 -5.80 -4.98
CA ALA A 34 -4.82 -5.57 -3.76
C ALA A 34 -5.70 -5.56 -2.50
N LYS A 35 -5.15 -5.99 -1.37
CA LYS A 35 -5.84 -6.00 -0.06
C LYS A 35 -6.17 -4.59 0.43
N GLN A 36 -5.30 -3.63 0.15
CA GLN A 36 -5.45 -2.22 0.53
C GLN A 36 -5.11 -1.34 -0.66
N ALA A 37 -5.70 -0.14 -0.73
CA ALA A 37 -5.39 0.82 -1.77
C ALA A 37 -5.31 2.25 -1.22
N ILE A 38 -4.24 2.96 -1.56
CA ILE A 38 -4.04 4.37 -1.24
C ILE A 38 -4.16 5.17 -2.53
N SER A 39 -5.19 6.01 -2.64
CA SER A 39 -5.47 6.76 -3.88
C SER A 39 -5.19 8.25 -3.77
N THR A 40 -5.29 8.82 -2.57
CA THR A 40 -5.28 10.27 -2.35
C THR A 40 -4.07 10.75 -1.54
N LEU A 41 -3.57 9.94 -0.61
CA LEU A 41 -2.39 10.25 0.20
C LEU A 41 -1.08 10.06 -0.59
N GLY A 42 0.02 10.56 -0.03
CA GLY A 42 1.37 10.24 -0.47
C GLY A 42 1.78 8.83 -0.06
N LEU A 43 3.03 8.46 -0.38
CA LEU A 43 3.57 7.14 -0.06
C LEU A 43 3.74 6.92 1.46
N ASP A 44 3.92 8.01 2.20
CA ASP A 44 3.82 8.10 3.67
C ASP A 44 2.48 7.58 4.21
N GLY A 45 1.43 7.59 3.38
CA GLY A 45 0.15 6.95 3.67
C GLY A 45 0.25 5.48 4.12
N VAL A 46 1.30 4.78 3.68
CA VAL A 46 1.56 3.37 4.08
C VAL A 46 1.87 3.27 5.57
N LEU A 47 2.48 4.29 6.19
CA LEU A 47 2.84 4.27 7.61
C LEU A 47 1.59 4.15 8.50
N TYR A 48 0.48 4.77 8.13
CA TYR A 48 -0.79 4.63 8.87
C TYR A 48 -1.33 3.19 8.85
N LEU A 49 -1.09 2.45 7.76
CA LEU A 49 -1.44 1.02 7.69
C LEU A 49 -0.56 0.16 8.61
N LEU A 50 0.60 0.69 9.02
CA LEU A 50 1.52 0.06 9.98
C LEU A 50 1.27 0.53 11.42
N GLY A 51 0.28 1.40 11.64
CA GLY A 51 -0.09 1.91 12.96
C GLY A 51 0.65 3.18 13.38
N PHE A 52 1.43 3.80 12.49
CA PHE A 52 1.98 5.14 12.73
C PHE A 52 0.86 6.18 12.76
N ARG A 53 1.04 7.17 13.63
CA ARG A 53 0.16 8.32 13.82
C ARG A 53 0.99 9.59 13.65
N ASP A 54 0.34 10.72 13.37
CA ASP A 54 1.03 12.01 13.19
C ASP A 54 1.92 12.39 14.38
N ARG A 55 1.49 12.02 15.60
CA ARG A 55 2.25 12.26 16.83
C ARG A 55 3.55 11.47 16.93
N ASP A 56 3.70 10.42 16.13
CA ASP A 56 4.93 9.59 16.09
C ASP A 56 6.01 10.24 15.20
N GLY A 57 5.67 11.25 14.38
CA GLY A 57 6.59 11.95 13.47
C GLY A 57 7.15 13.27 14.01
N GLN A 58 6.70 13.73 15.18
CA GLN A 58 7.32 14.84 15.91
C GLN A 58 8.53 14.30 16.69
N LEU A 59 9.68 14.25 16.02
CA LEU A 59 11.00 14.13 16.67
C LEU A 59 11.52 15.52 17.06
#